data_AF-A0A2K6N8N5-F1
#
_entry.id   AF-A0A2K6N8N5-F1
#
_cell.length_a   1.000
_cell.length_b   1.000
_cell.length_c   1.000
_cell.angle_alpha   90.00
_cell.angle_beta   90.00
_cell.angle_gamma   90.00
#
_symmetry.space_group_name_H-M   'P 1'
#
loop_
_entity.id
_entity.type
_entity.pdbx_description
1 polymer ?
#
loop_
_entity_poly.entity_id
_entity_poly.type
_entity_poly.pdbx_seq_one_letter_code
_entity_poly.pdbx_strand_id
1 'polypeptide(L)'
;MQPQKMAVPPMYADLGKSVRDVFTKGYGFGVTKLDLKTKSENGLEFTSSGSANTETTKVTGSLETKYRWTECGLTFTKKWNTDNTLGTEITVEDQLARGLKLTFHSSFSPNTGKKNAKIKTGYKREHINLGCNMDFDIAEPSIRGALEGWLAGYQMNFETAKSRVTQSNFAVPTRLHTNVNDGTEFGGSIYQKVNKKLETAVNLVWTAGNSNRLNNSSLIGLGYTHTVKPGIKLTPSALLDGKNVNAGGHKLGLGLEFQA
;
A
#
# COMPACT_ATOMS: atom_id res chain seq x y z
N MET A 1 10.12 34.60 -13.11
CA MET A 1 10.02 33.55 -12.07
C MET A 1 8.76 32.75 -12.36
N GLN A 2 8.88 31.49 -12.78
CA GLN A 2 7.70 30.64 -12.97
C GLN A 2 7.10 30.33 -11.60
N PRO A 3 5.77 30.42 -11.41
CA PRO A 3 5.15 30.11 -10.13
C PRO A 3 5.40 28.63 -9.84
N GLN A 4 6.07 28.34 -8.73
CA GLN A 4 6.24 26.99 -8.19
C GLN A 4 4.82 26.45 -7.94
N LYS A 5 4.35 25.55 -8.80
CA LYS A 5 3.03 24.91 -8.67
C LYS A 5 3.02 24.15 -7.34
N MET A 6 2.45 24.77 -6.30
CA MET A 6 2.50 24.25 -4.93
C MET A 6 1.68 22.96 -4.86
N ALA A 7 2.35 21.87 -4.51
CA ALA A 7 1.81 20.52 -4.64
C ALA A 7 0.91 20.17 -3.44
N VAL A 8 -0.25 19.58 -3.73
CA VAL A 8 -1.09 18.92 -2.72
C VAL A 8 -0.25 17.86 -2.01
N PRO A 9 -0.14 17.90 -0.66
CA PRO A 9 0.64 16.90 0.05
C PRO A 9 0.03 15.50 -0.09
N PRO A 10 0.84 14.43 -0.11
CA PRO A 10 0.34 13.04 -0.08
C PRO A 10 -0.48 12.76 1.19
N MET A 11 -1.26 11.66 1.21
CA MET A 11 -1.91 11.21 2.45
C MET A 11 -0.88 10.58 3.40
N TYR A 12 -1.17 10.51 4.70
CA TYR A 12 -0.30 9.89 5.71
C TYR A 12 0.15 8.48 5.27
N ALA A 13 -0.79 7.68 4.77
CA ALA A 13 -0.52 6.31 4.29
C ALA A 13 0.38 6.25 3.04
N ASP A 14 0.44 7.34 2.26
CA ASP A 14 1.29 7.47 1.08
C ASP A 14 2.66 8.13 1.41
N LEU A 15 2.89 8.60 2.65
CA LEU A 15 4.20 9.13 3.06
C LEU A 15 5.26 8.03 3.02
N GLY A 16 6.38 8.27 2.33
CA GLY A 16 7.42 7.25 2.13
C GLY A 16 7.03 6.14 1.14
N LYS A 17 5.91 6.27 0.42
CA LYS A 17 5.45 5.28 -0.55
C LYS A 17 6.49 5.02 -1.64
N SER A 18 7.16 6.05 -2.16
CA SER A 18 8.21 5.84 -3.17
C SER A 18 9.35 4.96 -2.65
N VAL A 19 9.72 5.09 -1.38
CA VAL A 19 10.70 4.19 -0.74
C VAL A 19 10.15 2.78 -0.64
N ARG A 20 8.94 2.63 -0.09
CA ARG A 20 8.29 1.31 0.04
C ARG A 20 8.12 0.64 -1.31
N ASP A 21 7.76 1.38 -2.35
CA ASP A 21 7.57 0.86 -3.71
C ASP A 21 8.89 0.34 -4.28
N VAL A 22 10.04 0.97 -4.01
CA VAL A 22 11.37 0.45 -4.39
C VAL A 22 11.64 -0.92 -3.73
N PHE A 23 11.18 -1.15 -2.51
CA PHE A 23 11.40 -2.42 -1.80
C PHE A 23 10.32 -3.48 -2.03
N THR A 24 9.13 -3.10 -2.48
CA THR A 24 7.95 -3.99 -2.51
C THR A 24 7.42 -4.24 -3.92
N LYS A 25 7.51 -3.27 -4.83
CA LYS A 25 6.88 -3.37 -6.15
C LYS A 25 7.70 -4.30 -7.04
N GLY A 26 7.10 -5.45 -7.37
CA GLY A 26 7.74 -6.49 -8.21
C GLY A 26 8.52 -7.54 -7.41
N TYR A 27 8.71 -7.35 -6.11
CA TYR A 27 9.43 -8.29 -5.25
C TYR A 27 8.44 -9.24 -4.58
N GLY A 28 8.47 -10.51 -5.00
CA GLY A 28 7.57 -11.56 -4.51
C GLY A 28 8.35 -12.64 -3.77
N PHE A 29 9.14 -12.28 -2.77
CA PHE A 29 10.02 -13.24 -2.08
C PHE A 29 9.24 -14.43 -1.52
N GLY A 30 9.62 -15.65 -1.93
CA GLY A 30 8.95 -16.89 -1.52
C GLY A 30 7.62 -17.13 -2.23
N VAL A 31 7.35 -16.42 -3.33
CA VAL A 31 6.08 -16.50 -4.07
C VAL A 31 6.33 -16.45 -5.57
N THR A 32 5.68 -17.36 -6.29
CA THR A 32 5.50 -17.26 -7.74
C THR A 32 4.17 -16.57 -8.02
N LYS A 33 4.19 -15.38 -8.59
CA LYS A 33 3.02 -14.55 -8.86
C LYS A 33 2.81 -14.36 -10.36
N LEU A 34 1.57 -14.52 -10.80
CA LEU A 34 1.10 -14.27 -12.16
C LEU A 34 0.00 -13.22 -12.10
N ASP A 35 0.20 -12.06 -12.73
CA ASP A 35 -0.79 -11.00 -12.87
C ASP A 35 -1.16 -10.84 -14.36
N LEU A 36 -2.45 -10.95 -14.68
CA LEU A 36 -3.02 -10.68 -16.00
C LEU A 36 -3.93 -9.46 -15.91
N LYS A 37 -3.54 -8.38 -16.58
CA LYS A 37 -4.26 -7.11 -16.62
C LYS A 37 -4.82 -6.89 -18.02
N THR A 38 -6.12 -6.66 -18.12
CA THR A 38 -6.77 -6.33 -19.39
C THR A 38 -7.53 -5.02 -19.23
N LYS A 39 -7.49 -4.17 -20.25
CA LYS A 39 -8.28 -2.94 -20.30
C LYS A 39 -9.18 -2.95 -21.53
N SER A 40 -10.49 -2.92 -21.32
CA SER A 40 -11.47 -2.79 -22.39
C SER A 40 -11.67 -1.33 -22.79
N GLU A 41 -12.10 -1.12 -24.03
CA GLU A 41 -12.40 0.20 -24.60
C GLU A 41 -13.55 0.90 -23.86
N ASN A 42 -14.48 0.12 -23.27
CA ASN A 42 -15.61 0.64 -22.49
C ASN A 42 -15.26 1.11 -21.06
N GLY A 43 -13.97 1.19 -20.71
CA GLY A 43 -13.51 1.65 -19.40
C GLY A 43 -13.49 0.57 -18.31
N LEU A 44 -13.77 -0.69 -18.67
CA LEU A 44 -13.68 -1.85 -17.79
C LEU A 44 -12.25 -2.40 -17.74
N GLU A 45 -11.65 -2.43 -16.55
CA GLU A 45 -10.32 -2.95 -16.27
C GLU A 45 -10.49 -4.27 -15.49
N PHE A 46 -9.91 -5.38 -15.97
CA PHE A 46 -9.82 -6.63 -15.22
C PHE A 46 -8.38 -6.89 -14.81
N THR A 47 -8.20 -7.36 -13.58
CA THR A 47 -6.93 -7.88 -13.09
C THR A 47 -7.18 -9.24 -12.47
N SER A 48 -6.71 -10.29 -13.13
CA SER A 48 -6.68 -11.64 -12.58
C SER A 48 -5.28 -11.92 -12.06
N SER A 49 -5.17 -12.38 -10.81
CA SER A 49 -3.88 -12.69 -10.19
C SER A 49 -3.89 -14.09 -9.60
N GLY A 50 -2.85 -14.87 -9.85
CA GLY A 50 -2.55 -16.11 -9.13
C GLY A 50 -1.23 -15.97 -8.39
N SER A 51 -1.15 -16.49 -7.17
CA SER A 51 0.10 -16.55 -6.42
C SER A 51 0.26 -17.88 -5.70
N ALA A 52 1.43 -18.50 -5.86
CA ALA A 52 1.80 -19.75 -5.22
C ALA A 52 2.95 -19.49 -4.26
N ASN A 53 2.75 -19.78 -2.98
CA ASN A 53 3.80 -19.66 -1.98
C ASN A 53 4.74 -20.88 -2.06
N THR A 54 6.04 -20.63 -2.24
CA THR A 54 7.03 -21.69 -2.46
C THR A 54 7.40 -22.45 -1.18
N GLU A 55 7.13 -21.89 0.00
CA GLU A 55 7.39 -22.53 1.29
C GLU A 55 6.19 -23.38 1.75
N THR A 56 4.99 -22.84 1.65
CA THR A 56 3.76 -23.49 2.17
C THR A 56 3.01 -24.28 1.11
N THR A 57 3.38 -24.18 -0.17
CA THR A 57 2.67 -24.74 -1.34
C THR A 57 1.23 -24.24 -1.51
N LYS A 58 0.79 -23.28 -0.69
CA LYS A 58 -0.56 -22.69 -0.81
C LYS A 58 -0.64 -21.85 -2.08
N VAL A 59 -1.68 -22.09 -2.86
CA VAL A 59 -2.05 -21.29 -4.03
C VAL A 59 -3.24 -20.41 -3.68
N THR A 60 -3.17 -19.13 -4.04
CA THR A 60 -4.24 -18.16 -3.88
C THR A 60 -4.50 -17.46 -5.21
N GLY A 61 -5.77 -17.21 -5.50
CA GLY A 61 -6.21 -16.46 -6.67
C GLY A 61 -7.01 -15.24 -6.25
N SER A 62 -6.97 -14.20 -7.08
CA SER A 62 -7.86 -13.06 -6.97
C SER A 62 -8.27 -12.53 -8.34
N LEU A 63 -9.49 -12.00 -8.41
CA LEU A 63 -10.05 -11.33 -9.56
C LEU A 63 -10.54 -9.96 -9.12
N GLU A 64 -9.99 -8.92 -9.72
CA GLU A 64 -10.43 -7.54 -9.56
C GLU A 64 -11.07 -7.06 -10.88
N THR A 65 -12.28 -6.52 -10.78
CA THR A 65 -12.98 -5.84 -11.87
C THR A 65 -13.16 -4.40 -11.47
N LYS A 66 -12.68 -3.47 -12.29
CA LYS A 66 -12.76 -2.04 -12.04
C LYS A 66 -13.45 -1.36 -13.21
N TYR A 67 -14.53 -0.66 -12.93
CA TYR A 67 -15.29 0.12 -13.89
C TYR A 67 -15.20 1.59 -13.54
N ARG A 68 -14.71 2.41 -14.47
CA ARG A 68 -14.57 3.85 -14.28
C ARG A 68 -15.60 4.58 -15.11
N TRP A 69 -16.50 5.28 -14.44
CA TRP A 69 -17.43 6.20 -15.07
C TRP A 69 -16.91 7.63 -14.89
N THR A 70 -16.06 8.04 -15.83
CA THR A 70 -15.29 9.29 -15.75
C THR A 70 -16.16 10.55 -15.77
N GLU A 71 -17.28 10.53 -16.50
CA GLU A 71 -18.22 11.66 -16.57
C GLU A 71 -18.79 12.03 -15.20
N CYS A 72 -19.04 11.02 -14.34
CA CYS A 72 -19.60 11.20 -13.01
C CYS A 72 -18.54 11.10 -11.89
N GLY A 73 -17.24 11.08 -12.21
CA GLY A 73 -16.17 10.91 -11.21
C GLY A 73 -16.31 9.64 -10.37
N LEU A 74 -17.01 8.63 -10.88
CA LEU A 74 -17.39 7.40 -10.18
C LEU A 74 -16.48 6.25 -10.59
N THR A 75 -16.04 5.47 -9.62
CA THR A 75 -15.28 4.23 -9.85
C THR A 75 -15.84 3.11 -9.01
N PHE A 76 -16.26 2.04 -9.66
CA PHE A 76 -16.69 0.80 -9.03
C PHE A 76 -15.57 -0.22 -9.14
N THR A 77 -15.18 -0.82 -8.03
CA THR A 77 -14.20 -1.91 -8.00
C THR A 77 -14.78 -3.09 -7.24
N LYS A 78 -14.79 -4.25 -7.87
CA LYS A 78 -15.22 -5.51 -7.28
C LYS A 78 -14.01 -6.44 -7.20
N LYS A 79 -13.79 -7.03 -6.04
CA LYS A 79 -12.68 -7.95 -5.76
C LYS A 79 -13.27 -9.27 -5.29
N TRP A 80 -12.75 -10.36 -5.81
CA TRP A 80 -13.08 -11.70 -5.34
C TRP A 80 -11.81 -12.51 -5.23
N ASN A 81 -11.69 -13.34 -4.21
CA ASN A 81 -10.53 -14.20 -4.01
C ASN A 81 -10.94 -15.67 -3.78
N THR A 82 -9.97 -16.57 -3.85
CA THR A 82 -10.17 -18.02 -3.67
C THR A 82 -10.56 -18.41 -2.25
N ASP A 83 -10.38 -17.53 -1.27
CA ASP A 83 -10.87 -17.71 0.11
C ASP A 83 -12.36 -17.30 0.25
N ASN A 84 -13.05 -17.09 -0.88
CA ASN A 84 -14.43 -16.64 -1.02
C ASN A 84 -14.73 -15.24 -0.47
N THR A 85 -13.73 -14.43 -0.12
CA THR A 85 -13.96 -13.04 0.28
C THR A 85 -14.36 -12.19 -0.93
N LEU A 86 -15.51 -11.55 -0.83
CA LEU A 86 -16.03 -10.60 -1.79
C LEU A 86 -15.82 -9.17 -1.26
N GLY A 87 -15.13 -8.33 -2.02
CA GLY A 87 -14.97 -6.91 -1.76
C GLY A 87 -15.67 -6.07 -2.83
N THR A 88 -16.38 -5.04 -2.41
CA THR A 88 -17.00 -4.03 -3.28
C THR A 88 -16.53 -2.66 -2.81
N GLU A 89 -16.01 -1.85 -3.72
CA GLU A 89 -15.53 -0.50 -3.46
C GLU A 89 -16.16 0.47 -4.46
N ILE A 90 -16.78 1.52 -3.93
CA ILE A 90 -17.40 2.59 -4.71
C ILE A 90 -16.67 3.87 -4.33
N THR A 91 -16.05 4.53 -5.30
CA THR A 91 -15.32 5.78 -5.11
C THR A 91 -15.98 6.88 -5.92
N VAL A 92 -16.20 8.03 -5.28
CA VAL A 92 -16.67 9.27 -5.88
C VAL A 92 -15.58 10.32 -5.68
N GLU A 93 -15.08 10.91 -6.76
CA GLU A 93 -14.07 11.96 -6.73
C GLU A 93 -14.60 13.25 -7.37
N ASP A 94 -14.28 14.38 -6.75
CA ASP A 94 -14.47 15.74 -7.29
C ASP A 94 -15.91 16.16 -7.62
N GLN A 95 -16.93 15.41 -7.19
CA GLN A 95 -18.34 15.71 -7.48
C GLN A 95 -18.95 16.81 -6.60
N LEU A 96 -18.81 16.71 -5.27
CA LEU A 96 -19.37 17.71 -4.34
C LEU A 96 -18.45 18.92 -4.18
N ALA A 97 -17.14 18.68 -4.17
CA ALA A 97 -16.13 19.71 -4.06
C ALA A 97 -14.83 19.22 -4.70
N ARG A 98 -14.11 20.12 -5.36
CA ARG A 98 -12.80 19.81 -5.93
C ARG A 98 -11.82 19.39 -4.83
N GLY A 99 -11.16 18.26 -5.02
CA GLY A 99 -10.26 17.62 -4.07
C GLY A 99 -10.95 16.69 -3.07
N LEU A 100 -12.29 16.57 -3.08
CA LEU A 100 -13.01 15.63 -2.23
C LEU A 100 -13.06 14.24 -2.88
N LYS A 101 -12.74 13.22 -2.08
CA LYS A 101 -12.85 11.81 -2.42
C LYS A 101 -13.64 11.10 -1.35
N LEU A 102 -14.75 10.47 -1.74
CA LEU A 102 -15.55 9.60 -0.88
C LEU A 102 -15.41 8.16 -1.39
N THR A 103 -15.03 7.24 -0.53
CA THR A 103 -14.93 5.82 -0.87
C THR A 103 -15.74 5.00 0.13
N PHE A 104 -16.74 4.28 -0.36
CA PHE A 104 -17.43 3.24 0.37
C PHE A 104 -16.80 1.89 0.02
N HIS A 105 -16.41 1.11 1.02
CA HIS A 105 -15.86 -0.22 0.85
C HIS A 105 -16.70 -1.21 1.67
N SER A 106 -17.06 -2.33 1.09
CA SER A 106 -17.77 -3.42 1.77
C SER A 106 -17.04 -4.73 1.48
N SER A 107 -16.81 -5.53 2.50
CA SER A 107 -16.16 -6.83 2.41
C SER A 107 -17.01 -7.88 3.12
N PHE A 108 -17.20 -9.02 2.47
CA PHE A 108 -17.96 -10.15 3.00
C PHE A 108 -17.18 -11.45 2.80
N SER A 109 -17.00 -12.21 3.87
CA SER A 109 -16.41 -13.55 3.84
C SER A 109 -17.47 -14.60 4.20
N PRO A 110 -18.04 -15.32 3.22
CA PRO A 110 -19.09 -16.31 3.45
C PRO A 110 -18.66 -17.41 4.42
N ASN A 111 -17.42 -17.88 4.31
CA ASN A 111 -16.89 -18.98 5.11
C ASN A 111 -16.93 -18.70 6.62
N THR A 112 -16.84 -17.43 7.03
CA THR A 112 -16.83 -17.01 8.45
C THR A 112 -18.06 -16.19 8.83
N GLY A 113 -18.91 -15.82 7.85
CA GLY A 113 -19.98 -14.84 8.04
C GLY A 113 -19.49 -13.41 8.30
N LYS A 114 -18.16 -13.16 8.32
CA LYS A 114 -17.61 -11.84 8.67
C LYS A 114 -17.97 -10.80 7.61
N LYS A 115 -18.58 -9.71 8.06
CA LYS A 115 -18.92 -8.53 7.28
C LYS A 115 -18.12 -7.35 7.81
N ASN A 116 -17.55 -6.56 6.91
CA ASN A 116 -16.87 -5.32 7.24
C ASN A 116 -17.33 -4.26 6.24
N ALA A 117 -17.64 -3.07 6.73
CA ALA A 117 -17.86 -1.90 5.89
C ALA A 117 -16.90 -0.79 6.31
N LYS A 118 -16.32 -0.08 5.35
CA LYS A 118 -15.46 1.08 5.60
C LYS A 118 -15.94 2.26 4.80
N ILE A 119 -16.01 3.42 5.44
CA ILE A 119 -16.26 4.70 4.78
C ILE A 119 -14.98 5.51 4.89
N LYS A 120 -14.39 5.85 3.75
CA LYS A 120 -13.20 6.70 3.67
C LYS A 120 -13.59 8.03 3.05
N THR A 121 -13.24 9.10 3.71
CA THR A 121 -13.40 10.47 3.23
C THR A 121 -12.01 11.08 3.16
N GLY A 122 -11.67 11.65 2.01
CA GLY A 122 -10.42 12.35 1.79
C GLY A 122 -10.72 13.73 1.23
N TYR A 123 -10.09 14.77 1.76
CA TYR A 123 -10.20 16.12 1.22
C TYR A 123 -8.82 16.71 1.01
N LYS A 124 -8.55 17.08 -0.24
CA LYS A 124 -7.26 17.59 -0.69
C LYS A 124 -7.38 19.03 -1.14
N ARG A 125 -6.50 19.88 -0.63
CA ARG A 125 -6.33 21.26 -1.07
C ARG A 125 -4.85 21.61 -1.10
N GLU A 126 -4.51 22.79 -1.58
CA GLU A 126 -3.14 23.28 -1.49
C GLU A 126 -2.69 23.25 -0.01
N HIS A 127 -1.52 22.65 0.25
CA HIS A 127 -0.91 22.49 1.57
C HIS A 127 -1.64 21.58 2.58
N ILE A 128 -2.85 21.08 2.29
CA ILE A 128 -3.65 20.30 3.23
C ILE A 128 -4.20 19.04 2.56
N ASN A 129 -4.04 17.90 3.23
CA ASN A 129 -4.69 16.66 2.86
C ASN A 129 -5.26 15.99 4.12
N LEU A 130 -6.58 16.00 4.21
CA LEU A 130 -7.35 15.43 5.30
C LEU A 130 -7.88 14.06 4.89
N GLY A 131 -7.84 13.10 5.80
CA GLY A 131 -8.41 11.77 5.63
C GLY A 131 -9.16 11.36 6.88
N CYS A 132 -10.36 10.83 6.74
CA CYS A 132 -11.09 10.17 7.81
C CYS A 132 -11.65 8.85 7.30
N ASN A 133 -11.19 7.75 7.90
CA ASN A 133 -11.61 6.40 7.59
C ASN A 133 -12.38 5.84 8.80
N MET A 134 -13.65 5.54 8.62
CA MET A 134 -14.47 4.83 9.59
C MET A 134 -14.53 3.36 9.18
N ASP A 135 -14.11 2.46 10.06
CA ASP A 135 -14.19 1.02 9.90
C ASP A 135 -15.32 0.51 10.79
N PHE A 136 -16.35 -0.06 10.16
CA PHE A 136 -17.49 -0.69 10.79
C PHE A 136 -17.28 -2.21 10.75
N ASP A 137 -16.43 -2.69 11.64
CA ASP A 137 -16.43 -4.11 12.04
C ASP A 137 -17.54 -4.30 13.08
N ILE A 138 -18.29 -5.40 12.99
CA ILE A 138 -19.44 -5.70 13.86
C ILE A 138 -18.98 -5.79 15.33
N ALA A 139 -17.74 -6.21 15.58
CA ALA A 139 -17.20 -6.37 16.92
C ALA A 139 -16.54 -5.08 17.45
N GLU A 140 -15.82 -4.34 16.61
CA GLU A 140 -15.00 -3.20 17.05
C GLU A 140 -14.97 -2.09 15.97
N PRO A 141 -15.91 -1.14 16.01
CA PRO A 141 -15.83 0.02 15.14
C PRO A 141 -14.63 0.89 15.51
N SER A 142 -13.95 1.42 14.50
CA SER A 142 -12.81 2.33 14.70
C SER A 142 -12.84 3.51 13.73
N ILE A 143 -12.31 4.63 14.20
CA ILE A 143 -12.22 5.87 13.43
C ILE A 143 -10.75 6.24 13.32
N ARG A 144 -10.26 6.32 12.07
CA ARG A 144 -8.90 6.76 11.75
C ARG A 144 -8.94 8.14 11.13
N GLY A 145 -8.43 9.13 11.83
CA GLY A 145 -8.19 10.47 11.30
C GLY A 145 -6.75 10.62 10.84
N ALA A 146 -6.53 11.28 9.72
CA ALA A 146 -5.22 11.69 9.25
C ALA A 146 -5.28 13.13 8.74
N LEU A 147 -4.31 13.96 9.14
CA LEU A 147 -4.13 15.31 8.63
C LEU A 147 -2.68 15.45 8.18
N GLU A 148 -2.50 15.83 6.92
CA GLU A 148 -1.20 16.06 6.31
C GLU A 148 -1.08 17.50 5.85
N GLY A 149 -0.06 18.17 6.38
CA GLY A 149 0.40 19.47 5.95
C GLY A 149 1.70 19.40 5.17
N TRP A 150 2.20 20.55 4.71
CA TRP A 150 3.51 20.64 4.05
C TRP A 150 4.69 20.23 4.95
N LEU A 151 4.56 20.41 6.28
CA LEU A 151 5.66 20.23 7.25
C LEU A 151 5.42 19.12 8.27
N ALA A 152 4.18 18.67 8.44
CA ALA A 152 3.83 17.68 9.44
C ALA A 152 2.61 16.86 9.03
N GLY A 153 2.64 15.59 9.38
CA GLY A 153 1.57 14.62 9.25
C GLY A 153 1.19 14.09 10.62
N TYR A 154 -0.10 13.95 10.86
CA TYR A 154 -0.64 13.33 12.07
C TYR A 154 -1.68 12.29 11.69
N GLN A 155 -1.61 11.12 12.32
CA GLN A 155 -2.59 10.07 12.18
C GLN A 155 -3.00 9.57 13.57
N MET A 156 -4.29 9.37 13.77
CA MET A 156 -4.84 8.77 14.98
C MET A 156 -5.80 7.64 14.63
N ASN A 157 -5.89 6.64 15.50
CA ASN A 157 -6.91 5.60 15.49
C ASN A 157 -7.64 5.58 16.84
N PHE A 158 -8.96 5.75 16.81
CA PHE A 158 -9.82 5.66 17.97
C PHE A 158 -10.71 4.42 17.86
N GLU A 159 -10.63 3.52 18.83
CA GLU A 159 -11.51 2.35 18.94
C GLU A 159 -12.72 2.70 19.80
N THR A 160 -13.92 2.67 19.22
CA THR A 160 -15.14 3.08 19.92
C THR A 160 -15.54 2.06 20.99
N ALA A 161 -15.33 0.76 20.71
CA ALA A 161 -15.63 -0.31 21.65
C ALA A 161 -14.85 -0.18 22.98
N LYS A 162 -13.61 0.32 22.93
CA LYS A 162 -12.75 0.54 24.10
C LYS A 162 -12.75 2.00 24.58
N SER A 163 -13.41 2.90 23.84
CA SER A 163 -13.40 4.35 24.07
C SER A 163 -11.99 4.91 24.29
N ARG A 164 -11.02 4.46 23.49
CA ARG A 164 -9.60 4.80 23.65
C ARG A 164 -8.91 5.02 22.32
N VAL A 165 -7.98 5.98 22.30
CA VAL A 165 -7.01 6.14 21.21
C VAL A 165 -6.01 4.99 21.28
N THR A 166 -5.97 4.15 20.26
CA THR A 166 -5.05 2.99 20.20
C THR A 166 -3.85 3.20 19.31
N GLN A 167 -3.90 4.16 18.39
CA GLN A 167 -2.73 4.57 17.60
C GLN A 167 -2.64 6.09 17.51
N SER A 168 -1.44 6.63 17.67
CA SER A 168 -1.11 8.05 17.48
C SER A 168 0.26 8.15 16.83
N ASN A 169 0.26 8.51 15.54
CA ASN A 169 1.46 8.55 14.72
C ASN A 169 1.72 9.97 14.24
N PHE A 170 2.99 10.38 14.30
CA PHE A 170 3.47 11.66 13.81
C PHE A 170 4.47 11.43 12.69
N ALA A 171 4.38 12.20 11.61
CA ALA A 171 5.33 12.16 10.52
C ALA A 171 5.79 13.56 10.13
N VAL A 172 7.03 13.67 9.68
CA VAL A 172 7.58 14.91 9.12
C VAL A 172 7.88 14.64 7.64
N PRO A 173 7.00 15.10 6.72
CA PRO A 173 7.14 14.88 5.29
C PRO A 173 8.14 15.86 4.66
N THR A 174 9.44 15.61 4.82
CA THR A 174 10.48 16.30 4.03
C THR A 174 11.09 15.37 3.00
N ARG A 175 12.16 15.81 2.31
CA ARG A 175 13.01 14.92 1.48
C ARG A 175 13.52 13.70 2.25
N LEU A 176 13.65 13.84 3.57
CA LEU A 176 13.80 12.76 4.53
C LEU A 176 12.41 12.52 5.14
N HIS A 177 11.85 11.33 4.92
CA HIS A 177 10.60 10.98 5.59
C HIS A 177 10.94 10.36 6.95
N THR A 178 10.52 11.01 8.02
CA THR A 178 10.59 10.44 9.37
C THR A 178 9.19 10.26 9.94
N ASN A 179 9.00 9.19 10.70
CA ASN A 179 7.76 8.93 11.40
C ASN A 179 8.04 8.35 12.79
N VAL A 180 7.11 8.62 13.71
CA VAL A 180 7.08 8.08 15.06
C VAL A 180 5.70 7.48 15.25
N ASN A 181 5.64 6.17 15.47
CA ASN A 181 4.41 5.45 15.74
C ASN A 181 4.33 5.16 17.25
N ASP A 182 3.24 5.60 17.87
CA ASP A 182 2.91 5.34 19.27
C ASP A 182 4.04 5.72 20.27
N GLY A 183 4.91 6.65 19.89
CA GLY A 183 6.07 7.08 20.69
C GLY A 183 7.16 6.01 20.92
N THR A 184 7.02 4.84 20.30
CA THR A 184 7.88 3.67 20.56
C THR A 184 8.60 3.18 19.32
N GLU A 185 7.99 3.26 18.14
CA GLU A 185 8.63 2.88 16.88
C GLU A 185 8.97 4.14 16.08
N PHE A 186 10.21 4.23 15.64
CA PHE A 186 10.72 5.34 14.86
C PHE A 186 11.16 4.81 13.50
N GLY A 187 10.73 5.49 12.45
CA GLY A 187 11.10 5.19 11.08
C GLY A 187 11.73 6.40 10.40
N GLY A 188 12.67 6.12 9.50
CA GLY A 188 13.35 7.11 8.67
C GLY A 188 13.61 6.53 7.30
N SER A 189 13.28 7.26 6.24
CA SER A 189 13.49 6.77 4.89
C SER A 189 13.95 7.87 3.93
N ILE A 190 14.84 7.49 3.02
CA ILE A 190 15.43 8.35 2.01
C ILE A 190 15.13 7.72 0.66
N TYR A 191 14.56 8.50 -0.25
CA TYR A 191 14.39 8.12 -1.65
C TYR A 191 15.30 8.99 -2.51
N GLN A 192 16.06 8.36 -3.39
CA GLN A 192 16.93 9.07 -4.33
C GLN A 192 16.81 8.47 -5.73
N LYS A 193 16.24 9.27 -6.64
CA LYS A 193 16.26 9.01 -8.07
C LYS A 193 17.60 9.46 -8.65
N VAL A 194 18.52 8.53 -8.83
CA VAL A 194 19.90 8.80 -9.29
C VAL A 194 19.89 9.23 -10.77
N ASN A 195 19.09 8.57 -11.60
CA ASN A 195 18.88 8.95 -13.00
C ASN A 195 17.52 8.44 -13.53
N LYS A 196 17.25 8.58 -14.84
CA LYS A 196 15.98 8.14 -15.46
C LYS A 196 15.75 6.61 -15.38
N LYS A 197 16.79 5.81 -15.11
CA LYS A 197 16.79 4.34 -15.10
C LYS A 197 17.12 3.73 -13.73
N LEU A 198 17.64 4.52 -12.78
CA LEU A 198 18.10 4.05 -11.47
C LEU A 198 17.44 4.86 -10.35
N GLU A 199 16.75 4.15 -9.47
CA GLU A 199 16.14 4.66 -8.25
C GLU A 199 16.69 3.85 -7.08
N THR A 200 17.02 4.55 -6.00
CA THR A 200 17.60 3.96 -4.78
C THR A 200 16.81 4.44 -3.59
N ALA A 201 16.69 3.60 -2.57
CA ALA A 201 16.03 3.98 -1.34
C ALA A 201 16.71 3.33 -0.14
N VAL A 202 16.68 4.03 0.98
CA VAL A 202 17.14 3.54 2.28
C VAL A 202 15.97 3.66 3.25
N ASN A 203 15.73 2.61 4.03
CA ASN A 203 14.72 2.60 5.08
C ASN A 203 15.38 2.17 6.40
N LEU A 204 15.11 2.92 7.45
CA LEU A 204 15.62 2.75 8.81
C LEU A 204 14.42 2.65 9.73
N VAL A 205 14.38 1.63 10.57
CA VAL A 205 13.33 1.46 11.58
C VAL A 205 13.99 1.04 12.89
N TRP A 206 13.66 1.67 14.00
CA TRP A 206 14.12 1.31 15.33
C TRP A 206 13.00 1.44 16.37
N THR A 207 13.13 0.74 17.50
CA THR A 207 12.13 0.72 18.58
C THR A 207 12.76 1.17 19.89
N ALA A 208 12.14 2.13 20.57
CA ALA A 208 12.56 2.59 21.90
C ALA A 208 12.27 1.52 22.96
N GLY A 209 13.21 1.32 23.88
CA GLY A 209 13.11 0.32 24.96
C GLY A 209 13.98 -0.93 24.78
N ASN A 210 14.58 -1.14 23.60
CA ASN A 210 15.66 -2.13 23.46
C ASN A 210 16.95 -1.55 24.06
N SER A 211 17.22 -1.87 25.32
CA SER A 211 18.49 -1.57 25.98
C SER A 211 19.64 -2.25 25.23
N ASN A 212 20.56 -1.42 24.70
CA ASN A 212 21.92 -1.77 24.27
C ASN A 212 22.11 -2.85 23.18
N ARG A 213 21.10 -3.23 22.40
CA ARG A 213 21.26 -4.18 21.28
C ARG A 213 20.77 -3.59 19.95
N LEU A 214 21.73 -3.19 19.11
CA LEU A 214 21.52 -2.98 17.68
C LEU A 214 21.26 -4.35 17.02
N ASN A 215 20.00 -4.64 16.69
CA ASN A 215 19.65 -5.83 15.91
C ASN A 215 19.41 -5.42 14.45
N ASN A 216 20.37 -5.74 13.57
CA ASN A 216 20.13 -5.74 12.13
C ASN A 216 19.81 -7.19 11.72
N SER A 217 18.70 -7.41 11.00
CA SER A 217 18.34 -8.73 10.48
C SER A 217 19.25 -9.20 9.34
N SER A 218 20.11 -8.32 8.82
CA SER A 218 21.08 -8.59 7.73
C SER A 218 20.44 -9.22 6.49
N LEU A 219 19.22 -8.84 6.15
CA LEU A 219 18.53 -9.34 4.96
C LEU A 219 18.91 -8.50 3.73
N ILE A 220 19.25 -9.17 2.63
CA ILE A 220 19.56 -8.53 1.35
C ILE A 220 18.50 -8.94 0.33
N GLY A 221 17.66 -7.98 -0.06
CA GLY A 221 16.67 -8.16 -1.12
C GLY A 221 17.23 -7.78 -2.48
N LEU A 222 17.19 -8.72 -3.43
CA LEU A 222 17.54 -8.53 -4.82
C LEU A 222 16.31 -8.77 -5.69
N GLY A 223 16.20 -8.07 -6.80
CA GLY A 223 15.16 -8.34 -7.77
C GLY A 223 15.27 -7.44 -8.97
N TYR A 224 14.87 -7.99 -10.09
CA TYR A 224 15.16 -7.45 -11.40
C TYR A 224 13.94 -7.61 -12.29
N THR A 225 13.35 -6.52 -12.74
CA THR A 225 12.23 -6.56 -13.68
C THR A 225 12.73 -6.40 -15.11
N HIS A 226 12.55 -7.43 -15.93
CA HIS A 226 12.82 -7.44 -17.35
C HIS A 226 11.51 -7.34 -18.15
N THR A 227 11.43 -6.39 -19.09
CA THR A 227 10.32 -6.34 -20.05
C THR A 227 10.69 -7.24 -21.23
N VAL A 228 10.10 -8.43 -21.30
CA VAL A 228 10.40 -9.44 -22.32
C VAL A 228 9.89 -8.97 -23.69
N LYS A 229 8.67 -8.43 -23.72
CA LYS A 229 8.00 -7.84 -24.88
C LYS A 229 7.06 -6.73 -24.40
N PRO A 230 6.57 -5.83 -25.27
CA PRO A 230 5.50 -4.91 -24.92
C PRO A 230 4.34 -5.66 -24.27
N GLY A 231 3.93 -5.24 -23.07
CA GLY A 231 2.88 -5.89 -22.29
C GLY A 231 3.31 -7.11 -21.46
N ILE A 232 4.55 -7.58 -21.52
CA ILE A 232 5.01 -8.74 -20.73
C ILE A 232 6.24 -8.38 -19.90
N LYS A 233 6.12 -8.50 -18.57
CA LYS A 233 7.23 -8.29 -17.63
C LYS A 233 7.49 -9.54 -16.80
N LEU A 234 8.76 -9.85 -16.64
CA LEU A 234 9.29 -10.92 -15.80
C LEU A 234 10.10 -10.30 -14.67
N THR A 235 9.86 -10.71 -13.43
CA THR A 235 10.57 -10.21 -12.25
C THR A 235 11.06 -11.34 -11.35
N PRO A 236 12.26 -11.89 -11.56
CA PRO A 236 12.95 -12.66 -10.54
C PRO A 236 13.27 -11.79 -9.31
N SER A 237 13.13 -12.36 -8.13
CA SER A 237 13.50 -11.74 -6.84
C SER A 237 14.10 -12.78 -5.89
N ALA A 238 15.01 -12.34 -5.03
CA ALA A 238 15.68 -13.17 -4.03
C ALA A 238 15.89 -12.37 -2.74
N LEU A 239 15.55 -12.96 -1.60
CA LEU A 239 15.85 -12.42 -0.28
C LEU A 239 16.89 -13.33 0.36
N LEU A 240 18.09 -12.81 0.58
CA LEU A 240 19.20 -13.53 1.17
C LEU A 240 19.29 -13.20 2.66
N ASP A 241 19.46 -14.22 3.49
CA ASP A 241 19.75 -14.06 4.91
C ASP A 241 21.26 -13.94 5.10
N GLY A 242 21.73 -12.72 5.34
CA GLY A 242 23.14 -12.39 5.54
C GLY A 242 23.74 -12.99 6.81
N LYS A 243 22.94 -13.40 7.80
CA LYS A 243 23.44 -14.13 8.98
C LYS A 243 23.68 -15.60 8.67
N ASN A 244 22.97 -16.15 7.68
CA ASN A 244 22.95 -17.57 7.36
C ASN A 244 23.24 -17.84 5.88
N VAL A 245 24.13 -17.06 5.23
CA VAL A 245 24.42 -17.17 3.79
C VAL A 245 24.82 -18.60 3.40
N ASN A 246 25.59 -19.30 4.25
CA ASN A 246 26.03 -20.67 3.98
C ASN A 246 25.02 -21.74 4.42
N ALA A 247 24.03 -21.38 5.25
CA ALA A 247 23.07 -22.31 5.86
C ALA A 247 21.68 -22.26 5.22
N GLY A 248 21.41 -21.30 4.33
CA GLY A 248 20.16 -21.18 3.58
C GLY A 248 19.17 -20.20 4.21
N GLY A 249 17.87 -20.51 4.14
CA GLY A 249 16.80 -19.59 4.55
C GLY A 249 16.52 -18.45 3.55
N HIS A 250 17.05 -18.58 2.33
CA HIS A 250 16.85 -17.61 1.27
C HIS A 250 15.49 -17.81 0.59
N LYS A 251 14.79 -16.71 0.32
CA LYS A 251 13.48 -16.76 -0.35
C LYS A 251 13.63 -16.35 -1.79
N LEU A 252 13.25 -17.22 -2.71
CA LEU A 252 13.21 -16.92 -4.14
C LEU A 252 11.77 -16.61 -4.56
N GLY A 253 11.62 -15.66 -5.48
CA GLY A 253 10.34 -15.19 -5.96
C GLY A 253 10.36 -14.96 -7.46
N LEU A 254 9.21 -15.14 -8.11
CA LEU A 254 9.07 -14.93 -9.54
C LEU A 254 7.76 -14.22 -9.84
N GLY A 255 7.83 -13.03 -10.42
CA GLY A 255 6.66 -12.28 -10.89
C GLY A 255 6.54 -12.34 -12.40
N LEU A 256 5.35 -12.64 -12.92
CA LEU A 256 4.98 -12.53 -14.32
C LEU A 256 3.80 -11.57 -14.44
N GLU A 257 3.95 -10.47 -15.15
CA GLU A 257 2.89 -9.51 -15.43
C GLU A 257 2.61 -9.48 -16.94
N PHE A 258 1.37 -9.74 -17.29
CA PHE A 258 0.83 -9.63 -18.64
C PHE A 258 -0.16 -8.46 -18.67
N GLN A 259 0.00 -7.57 -19.63
CA GLN A 259 -0.82 -6.39 -19.84
C GLN A 259 -1.28 -6.38 -21.29
N ALA A 260 -2.60 -6.48 -21.48
CA ALA A 260 -3.29 -6.36 -22.76
C ALA A 260 -4.14 -5.09 -22.77
#